data_AF-A0A5C6E980-F1
#
_entry.id   AF-A0A5C6E980-F1
#
_cell.length_a   1.000
_cell.length_b   1.000
_cell.length_c   1.000
_cell.angle_alpha   90.00
_cell.angle_beta   90.00
_cell.angle_gamma   90.00
#
_symmetry.space_group_name_H-M   'P 1'
#
loop_
_entity.id
_entity.type
_entity.pdbx_description
1 polymer ?
#
loop_
_entity_poly.entity_id
_entity_poly.type
_entity_poly.pdbx_seq_one_letter_code
_entity_poly.pdbx_strand_id
1 'polypeptide(L)'
;MLANPPFAGSLDYESCAKDLLQIVKTKKTELLFLTLFLRLLKPASRGCPKGFNERTAQSFCVPKSDIVEQGYDLSINRYKEVVHEEVDHRPPQVILSELEK
;
A
#
# COMPACT_ATOMS: atom_id res chain seq x y z
N MET A 1 -5.55 14.92 -3.05
CA MET A 1 -5.11 15.83 -1.97
C MET A 1 -4.61 14.98 -0.81
N LEU A 2 -3.32 15.08 -0.46
CA LEU A 2 -2.72 14.35 0.66
C LEU A 2 -2.79 15.29 1.89
N ALA A 3 -3.78 15.12 2.75
CA ALA A 3 -3.89 15.92 3.96
C ALA A 3 -2.91 15.35 5.01
N ASN A 4 -1.87 16.12 5.32
CA ASN A 4 -0.98 15.93 6.47
C ASN A 4 -1.59 16.72 7.65
N PRO A 5 -2.32 16.06 8.56
CA PRO A 5 -2.95 16.77 9.66
C PRO A 5 -1.89 17.17 10.70
N PRO A 6 -2.08 18.28 11.42
CA PRO A 6 -1.06 18.84 12.30
C PRO A 6 -0.75 17.88 13.47
N PHE A 7 0.50 17.46 13.58
CA PHE A 7 0.99 16.52 14.62
C PHE A 7 1.46 17.19 15.91
N ALA A 8 1.01 18.41 16.22
CA ALA A 8 1.33 19.06 17.50
C ALA A 8 0.24 20.07 17.91
N GLY A 9 -0.36 19.85 19.08
CA GLY A 9 -1.36 20.76 19.69
C GLY A 9 -2.17 20.07 20.79
N SER A 10 -2.61 20.84 21.79
CA SER A 10 -3.57 20.37 22.80
C SER A 10 -4.94 20.17 22.16
N LEU A 11 -5.46 18.95 22.23
CA LEU A 11 -6.77 18.60 21.69
C LEU A 11 -7.88 19.35 22.46
N ASP A 12 -8.75 20.07 21.74
CA ASP A 12 -9.95 20.68 22.31
C ASP A 12 -11.06 19.63 22.43
N TYR A 13 -11.50 19.40 23.67
CA TYR A 13 -12.43 18.32 24.02
C TYR A 13 -13.87 18.59 23.61
N GLU A 14 -14.26 19.86 23.54
CA GLU A 14 -15.64 20.24 23.22
C GLU A 14 -15.93 20.14 21.72
N SER A 15 -14.89 20.28 20.89
CA SER A 15 -14.96 20.12 19.43
C SER A 15 -14.67 18.69 18.94
N CYS A 16 -14.24 17.78 19.80
CA CYS A 16 -13.98 16.39 19.43
C CYS A 16 -15.26 15.58 19.24
N ALA A 17 -15.31 14.82 18.14
CA ALA A 17 -16.45 13.96 17.83
C ALA A 17 -16.63 12.90 18.93
N LYS A 18 -17.77 12.98 19.65
CA LYS A 18 -18.05 12.19 20.86
C LYS A 18 -18.05 10.69 20.59
N ASP A 19 -18.35 10.29 19.37
CA ASP A 19 -18.35 8.89 18.92
C ASP A 19 -16.94 8.30 18.76
N LEU A 20 -15.90 9.12 18.55
CA LEU A 20 -14.50 8.66 18.57
C LEU A 20 -14.01 8.36 19.99
N LEU A 21 -14.38 9.20 20.97
CA LEU A 21 -14.03 9.01 22.38
C LEU A 21 -14.72 7.79 23.02
N GLN A 22 -15.82 7.31 22.43
CA GLN A 22 -16.52 6.10 22.86
C GLN A 22 -15.77 4.81 22.48
N ILE A 23 -14.94 4.84 21.44
CA ILE A 23 -14.19 3.67 20.96
C ILE A 23 -12.83 3.56 21.67
N VAL A 24 -12.14 4.70 21.87
CA VAL A 24 -10.87 4.75 22.61
C VAL A 24 -10.87 5.96 23.54
N LYS A 25 -10.77 5.71 24.85
CA LYS A 25 -10.65 6.76 25.87
C LYS A 25 -9.23 7.31 25.94
N THR A 26 -8.83 8.08 24.94
CA THR A 26 -7.49 8.66 24.88
C THR A 26 -7.50 10.10 24.42
N LYS A 27 -6.52 10.85 24.92
CA LYS A 27 -6.28 12.27 24.63
C LYS A 27 -5.09 12.46 23.68
N LYS A 28 -4.40 11.37 23.32
CA LYS A 28 -3.31 11.39 22.34
C LYS A 28 -3.91 11.52 20.96
N THR A 29 -3.63 12.64 20.30
CA THR A 29 -4.09 12.96 18.94
C THR A 29 -3.77 11.86 17.95
N GLU A 30 -2.60 11.22 18.08
CA GLU A 30 -2.16 10.08 17.27
C GLU A 30 -3.12 8.88 17.34
N LEU A 31 -3.59 8.51 18.55
CA LEU A 31 -4.48 7.37 18.72
C LEU A 31 -5.90 7.66 18.22
N LEU A 32 -6.37 8.90 18.37
CA LEU A 32 -7.63 9.34 17.79
C LEU A 32 -7.56 9.39 16.25
N PHE A 33 -6.42 9.80 15.71
CA PHE A 33 -6.18 9.80 14.27
C PHE A 33 -6.14 8.39 13.69
N LEU A 34 -5.46 7.45 14.35
CA LEU A 34 -5.49 6.03 13.97
C LEU A 34 -6.92 5.46 14.02
N THR A 35 -7.71 5.82 15.03
CA THR A 35 -9.11 5.39 15.14
C THR A 35 -9.96 5.95 13.99
N LEU A 36 -9.80 7.24 13.67
CA LEU A 36 -10.46 7.86 12.53
C LEU A 36 -10.02 7.23 11.21
N PHE A 37 -8.72 6.96 11.04
CA PHE A 37 -8.17 6.33 9.85
C PHE A 37 -8.73 4.91 9.67
N LEU A 38 -8.74 4.09 10.72
CA LEU A 38 -9.36 2.76 10.70
C LEU A 38 -10.87 2.79 10.43
N ARG A 39 -11.55 3.90 10.74
CA ARG A 39 -12.99 4.08 10.46
C ARG A 39 -13.26 4.58 9.03
N LEU A 40 -12.40 5.44 8.50
CA LEU A 40 -12.43 5.92 7.12
C LEU A 40 -11.98 4.83 6.14
N LEU A 41 -11.04 3.98 6.57
CA LEU A 41 -10.79 2.67 6.00
C LEU A 41 -11.99 1.78 6.31
N LYS A 42 -13.11 2.05 5.63
CA LYS A 42 -14.26 1.14 5.56
C LYS A 42 -13.68 -0.26 5.45
N PRO A 43 -14.00 -1.19 6.36
CA PRO A 43 -13.25 -2.41 6.41
C PRO A 43 -13.43 -3.09 5.06
N ALA A 44 -12.34 -3.18 4.31
CA ALA A 44 -12.23 -4.06 3.15
C ALA A 44 -12.26 -5.55 3.61
N SER A 45 -12.89 -5.83 4.76
CA SER A 45 -13.25 -7.14 5.21
C SER A 45 -14.51 -7.55 4.45
N ARG A 46 -14.28 -8.13 3.27
CA ARG A 46 -14.92 -9.36 2.83
C ARG A 46 -14.34 -9.76 1.48
N GLY A 47 -13.18 -10.43 1.56
CA GLY A 47 -12.50 -11.01 0.41
C GLY A 47 -11.93 -9.97 -0.55
N CYS A 48 -10.94 -10.37 -1.33
CA CYS A 48 -10.65 -9.74 -2.61
C CYS A 48 -11.94 -9.80 -3.46
N PRO A 49 -12.65 -8.69 -3.77
CA PRO A 49 -13.70 -8.71 -4.77
C PRO A 49 -13.25 -9.43 -6.03
N LYS A 50 -14.11 -10.30 -6.55
CA LYS A 50 -13.92 -10.89 -7.87
C LYS A 50 -13.73 -9.74 -8.87
N GLY A 51 -12.55 -9.62 -9.46
CA GLY A 51 -12.20 -8.55 -10.39
C GLY A 51 -11.02 -7.66 -9.99
N PHE A 52 -10.20 -8.02 -9.00
CA PHE A 52 -8.90 -7.36 -8.87
C PHE A 52 -7.94 -7.79 -9.99
N ASN A 53 -7.10 -6.85 -10.39
CA ASN A 53 -6.17 -7.05 -11.49
C ASN A 53 -5.18 -8.18 -11.20
N GLU A 54 -4.61 -8.75 -12.26
CA GLU A 54 -3.55 -9.75 -12.21
C GLU A 54 -2.33 -9.24 -11.43
N ARG A 55 -1.48 -10.15 -10.92
CA ARG A 55 -0.24 -9.79 -10.19
C ARG A 55 0.77 -9.02 -11.04
N THR A 56 0.56 -8.98 -12.35
CA THR A 56 1.29 -8.19 -13.35
C THR A 56 0.87 -6.71 -13.38
N ALA A 57 -0.32 -6.40 -12.87
CA ALA A 57 -0.88 -5.07 -12.93
C ALA A 57 -0.25 -4.08 -11.93
N GLN A 58 -0.57 -2.81 -12.10
CA GLN A 58 -0.10 -1.74 -11.21
C GLN A 58 -0.59 -1.91 -9.76
N SER A 59 -1.79 -2.47 -9.59
CA SER A 59 -2.37 -2.77 -8.27
C SER A 59 -3.09 -4.10 -8.32
N PHE A 60 -2.90 -4.92 -7.29
CA PHE A 60 -3.52 -6.23 -7.15
C PHE A 60 -3.77 -6.52 -5.67
N CYS A 61 -4.59 -7.54 -5.40
CA CYS A 61 -4.82 -7.99 -4.03
C CYS A 61 -4.02 -9.25 -3.72
N VAL A 62 -3.50 -9.30 -2.50
CA VAL A 62 -2.85 -10.48 -1.95
C VAL A 62 -3.78 -11.07 -0.88
N PRO A 63 -4.17 -12.36 -0.99
CA PRO A 63 -4.93 -13.03 0.06
C PRO A 63 -4.20 -12.96 1.40
N LYS A 64 -4.96 -12.84 2.50
CA LYS A 64 -4.38 -12.84 3.85
C LYS A 64 -3.58 -14.11 4.13
N SER A 65 -4.03 -15.27 3.63
CA SER A 65 -3.33 -16.55 3.76
C SER A 65 -1.91 -16.47 3.24
N ASP A 66 -1.73 -15.95 2.02
CA ASP A 66 -0.42 -15.83 1.37
C ASP A 66 0.51 -14.92 2.18
N ILE A 67 -0.03 -13.81 2.71
CA ILE A 67 0.76 -12.90 3.56
C ILE A 67 1.21 -13.61 4.85
N VAL A 68 0.32 -14.39 5.46
CA VAL A 68 0.63 -15.16 6.68
C VAL A 68 1.70 -16.22 6.40
N GLU A 69 1.58 -16.95 5.29
CA GLU A 69 2.54 -17.98 4.87
C GLU A 69 3.94 -17.39 4.58
N GLN A 70 3.99 -16.18 4.03
CA GLN A 70 5.24 -15.46 3.78
C GLN A 70 5.77 -14.74 5.03
N GLY A 71 5.23 -15.02 6.22
CA GLY A 71 5.72 -14.46 7.48
C GLY A 71 5.41 -12.96 7.64
N TYR A 72 4.31 -12.49 7.07
CA TYR A 72 3.94 -11.07 7.00
C TYR A 72 4.97 -10.19 6.29
N ASP A 73 5.73 -10.77 5.36
CA ASP A 73 6.56 -9.99 4.44
C ASP A 73 5.64 -9.18 3.52
N LEU A 74 5.71 -7.85 3.58
CA LEU A 74 4.88 -6.94 2.78
C LEU A 74 5.65 -6.34 1.60
N SER A 75 6.82 -6.90 1.26
CA SER A 75 7.58 -6.50 0.08
C SER A 75 6.75 -6.73 -1.18
N ILE A 76 6.51 -5.66 -1.95
CA ILE A 76 5.72 -5.74 -3.19
C ILE A 76 6.32 -6.74 -4.19
N ASN A 77 7.65 -6.83 -4.23
CA ASN A 77 8.37 -7.74 -5.12
C ASN A 77 8.14 -9.21 -4.79
N ARG A 78 7.70 -9.54 -3.57
CA ARG A 78 7.32 -10.92 -3.20
C ARG A 78 6.05 -11.37 -3.92
N TYR A 79 5.15 -10.44 -4.23
CA TYR A 79 3.81 -10.78 -4.72
C TYR A 79 3.52 -10.30 -6.14
N LYS A 80 4.33 -9.38 -6.67
CA LYS A 80 4.20 -8.85 -8.02
C LYS A 80 4.87 -9.77 -9.03
N GLU A 81 4.16 -10.07 -10.11
CA GLU A 81 4.72 -10.78 -11.26
C GLU A 81 5.24 -9.76 -12.27
N VAL A 82 6.48 -9.94 -12.72
CA VAL A 82 7.09 -9.08 -13.73
C VAL A 82 7.27 -9.89 -15.00
N VAL A 83 6.46 -9.58 -16.01
CA VAL A 83 6.59 -10.15 -17.34
C VAL A 83 7.75 -9.41 -18.02
N HIS A 84 8.80 -10.15 -18.36
CA HIS A 84 9.92 -9.65 -19.14
C HIS A 84 9.72 -10.11 -20.58
N GLU A 85 9.61 -9.16 -21.50
CA GLU A 85 9.69 -9.50 -22.92
C GLU A 85 11.16 -9.73 -23.26
N GLU A 86 11.47 -10.88 -23.87
CA GLU A 86 12.79 -11.11 -24.44
C GLU A 86 12.97 -10.14 -25.60
N VAL A 87 13.81 -9.12 -25.37
CA VAL A 87 14.20 -8.20 -26.43
C VAL A 87 15.36 -8.84 -27.17
N ASP A 88 15.14 -9.18 -28.45
CA ASP A 88 16.22 -9.61 -29.32
C ASP A 88 17.24 -8.47 -29.48
N HIS A 89 18.39 -8.65 -28.84
CA HIS A 89 19.50 -7.73 -28.95
C HIS A 89 20.44 -8.17 -30.07
N ARG A 90 20.92 -7.20 -30.86
CA ARG A 90 21.97 -7.47 -31.85
C ARG A 90 23.23 -8.01 -31.13
N PRO A 91 23.95 -8.98 -31.72
CA PRO A 91 25.16 -9.53 -31.11
C PRO A 91 26.18 -8.43 -30.78
N PRO A 92 26.91 -8.51 -29.65
CA PRO A 92 27.88 -7.49 -29.25
C PRO A 92 28.92 -7.16 -30.32
N GLN A 93 29.31 -8.15 -31.12
CA GLN A 93 30.27 -7.99 -32.22
C GLN A 93 29.80 -6.96 -33.26
N VAL A 94 28.50 -6.94 -33.58
CA VAL A 94 27.92 -6.00 -34.54
C VAL A 94 27.96 -4.56 -33.98
N ILE A 95 27.69 -4.42 -32.68
CA ILE A 95 27.75 -3.11 -32.00
C ILE A 95 29.18 -2.57 -31.98
N LEU A 96 30.16 -3.43 -31.68
CA LEU A 96 31.57 -3.06 -31.64
C LEU A 96 32.08 -2.63 -33.01
N SER A 97 31.75 -3.37 -34.08
CA SER A 97 32.15 -3.01 -35.45
C SER A 97 31.53 -1.70 -35.97
N GLU A 98 30.42 -1.24 -35.41
CA GLU A 98 29.80 0.04 -35.75
C GLU A 98 30.48 1.24 -35.05
N LEU A 99 31.02 1.05 -33.84
CA LEU A 99 31.67 2.11 -33.06
C LEU A 99 33.09 2.43 -33.53
N GLU A 100 33.73 1.53 -34.28
CA GLU A 100 35.09 1.70 -34.81
C GLU A 100 35.13 2.45 -36.17
N LYS A 101 34.01 3.03 -36.62
CA LYS A 101 33.92 3.90 -37.80
C LYS A 101 33.91 5.38 -37.45
#